data_AF-A0A6N4T5D6-F1
#
_entry.id   AF-A0A6N4T5D6-F1
#
_cell.length_a   1.000
_cell.length_b   1.000
_cell.length_c   1.000
_cell.angle_alpha   90.00
_cell.angle_beta   90.00
_cell.angle_gamma   90.00
#
_symmetry.space_group_name_H-M   'P 1'
#
loop_
_entity.id
_entity.type
_entity.pdbx_description
1 polymer ?
#
loop_
_entity_poly.entity_id
_entity_poly.type
_entity_poly.pdbx_seq_one_letter_code
_entity_poly.pdbx_strand_id
1 'polypeptide(L)'
;MARSAIECNKAIFDRLKTHAAEKTNSPIGAEISKTNYYIRSNADSKEWIINGNLDAPIYLPNKIIATKISLNSHQLFVVVSEDKFESVNPTDFAHIDQCFTDDQMNFPDFEGGLWTLILAELKIEPSIASGYEILQILITDEKANAIGISVDALKLFFPKIQIFYISENSIYSSFDTTQLFLALTLQNPNKLTLNWNKNAIDSFEDTLTVPHDEYPYYCLINSLYSARWELAFLEIYKQLEFLYSIPQAAELKRLIQSQISVLDIAKHVEDSLSWRASEEPSLAHLFSLLPQGIHDDIVNATANLAPFSAVKPNAAARIYKIRNSVVHLRPAVRPIEIDEDSWNLLNQELCKASINLYRQLL
;
A
#
# COMPACT_ATOMS: atom_id res chain seq x y z
N MET A 1 -14.29 -0.67 -20.59
CA MET A 1 -14.29 -1.52 -21.82
C MET A 1 -14.57 -2.94 -21.37
N ALA A 2 -15.48 -3.66 -22.03
CA ALA A 2 -15.75 -5.06 -21.65
C ALA A 2 -14.51 -5.91 -21.94
N ARG A 3 -14.02 -6.67 -20.96
CA ARG A 3 -12.83 -7.51 -21.12
C ARG A 3 -13.18 -8.77 -21.91
N SER A 4 -12.28 -9.19 -22.78
CA SER A 4 -12.39 -10.46 -23.49
C SER A 4 -11.61 -11.54 -22.77
N ALA A 5 -12.28 -12.62 -22.34
CA ALA A 5 -11.62 -13.77 -21.73
C ALA A 5 -10.54 -14.38 -22.64
N ILE A 6 -10.70 -14.28 -23.96
CA ILE A 6 -9.72 -14.76 -24.93
C ILE A 6 -8.44 -13.91 -24.85
N GLU A 7 -8.57 -12.59 -24.76
CA GLU A 7 -7.44 -11.67 -24.69
C GLU A 7 -6.69 -11.79 -23.36
N CYS A 8 -7.42 -11.90 -22.25
CA CYS A 8 -6.81 -12.10 -20.93
C CYS A 8 -5.99 -13.41 -20.88
N ASN A 9 -6.57 -14.52 -21.33
CA ASN A 9 -5.87 -15.80 -21.37
C ASN A 9 -4.66 -15.75 -22.31
N LYS A 10 -4.83 -15.19 -23.51
CA LYS A 10 -3.71 -15.00 -24.44
C LYS A 10 -2.55 -14.24 -23.78
N ALA A 11 -2.83 -13.13 -23.10
CA ALA A 11 -1.79 -12.34 -22.44
C ALA A 11 -1.05 -13.13 -21.34
N ILE A 12 -1.76 -13.94 -20.55
CA ILE A 12 -1.15 -14.78 -19.50
C ILE A 12 -0.25 -15.85 -20.12
N PHE A 13 -0.74 -16.57 -21.12
CA PHE A 13 0.00 -17.67 -21.73
C PHE A 13 1.14 -17.19 -22.61
N ASP A 14 1.03 -16.01 -23.22
CA ASP A 14 2.15 -15.36 -23.92
C ASP A 14 3.28 -15.00 -22.93
N ARG A 15 2.96 -14.54 -21.70
CA ARG A 15 3.97 -14.34 -20.64
C ARG A 15 4.64 -15.64 -20.21
N LEU A 16 3.86 -16.70 -19.94
CA LEU A 16 4.41 -18.02 -19.59
C LEU A 16 5.32 -18.57 -20.69
N LYS A 17 4.89 -18.44 -21.95
CA LYS A 17 5.64 -18.80 -23.15
C LYS A 17 6.97 -18.05 -23.19
N THR A 18 6.95 -16.72 -23.13
CA THR A 18 8.14 -15.87 -23.13
C THR A 18 9.09 -16.25 -22.00
N HIS A 19 8.59 -16.39 -20.78
CA HIS A 19 9.38 -16.79 -19.62
C HIS A 19 10.04 -18.17 -19.82
N ALA A 20 9.31 -19.14 -20.37
CA ALA A 20 9.85 -20.47 -20.64
C ALA A 20 10.96 -20.43 -21.69
N ALA A 21 10.79 -19.65 -22.76
CA ALA A 21 11.79 -19.47 -23.80
C ALA A 21 13.08 -18.85 -23.25
N GLU A 22 12.95 -17.80 -22.43
CA GLU A 22 14.07 -17.11 -21.80
C GLU A 22 14.84 -18.04 -20.85
N LYS A 23 14.14 -18.79 -20.00
CA LYS A 23 14.76 -19.71 -19.03
C LYS A 23 15.40 -20.93 -19.65
N THR A 24 14.91 -21.40 -20.79
CA THR A 24 15.48 -22.56 -21.51
C THR A 24 16.52 -22.18 -22.56
N ASN A 25 16.67 -20.88 -22.87
CA ASN A 25 17.47 -20.38 -23.98
C ASN A 25 17.15 -21.09 -25.31
N SER A 26 15.87 -21.40 -25.52
CA SER A 26 15.37 -22.17 -26.66
C SER A 26 14.06 -21.57 -27.15
N PRO A 27 13.84 -21.48 -28.47
CA PRO A 27 12.54 -21.06 -28.98
C PRO A 27 11.46 -22.06 -28.57
N ILE A 28 10.27 -21.54 -28.32
CA ILE A 28 9.09 -22.35 -28.05
C ILE A 28 8.75 -23.15 -29.30
N GLY A 29 8.46 -24.45 -29.14
CA GLY A 29 8.04 -25.31 -30.24
C GLY A 29 6.85 -24.70 -31.01
N ALA A 30 6.84 -24.87 -32.34
CA ALA A 30 5.84 -24.26 -33.22
C ALA A 30 4.39 -24.63 -32.84
N GLU A 31 4.18 -25.82 -32.29
CA GLU A 31 2.88 -26.28 -31.79
C GLU A 31 2.43 -25.50 -30.55
N ILE A 32 3.29 -25.39 -29.53
CA ILE A 32 2.99 -24.60 -28.31
C ILE A 32 2.72 -23.14 -28.67
N SER A 33 3.41 -22.60 -29.67
CA SER A 33 3.16 -21.24 -30.15
C SER A 33 1.75 -21.06 -30.72
N LYS A 34 1.23 -22.03 -31.48
CA LYS A 34 -0.08 -21.96 -32.16
C LYS A 34 -1.26 -22.37 -31.29
N THR A 35 -1.04 -23.15 -30.22
CA THR A 35 -2.12 -23.59 -29.33
C THR A 35 -2.68 -22.45 -28.49
N ASN A 36 -4.02 -22.38 -28.43
CA ASN A 36 -4.75 -21.47 -27.55
C ASN A 36 -4.91 -22.10 -26.17
N TYR A 37 -4.21 -21.58 -25.18
CA TYR A 37 -4.36 -22.01 -23.80
C TYR A 37 -5.33 -21.10 -23.06
N TYR A 38 -6.07 -21.67 -22.11
CA TYR A 38 -6.93 -20.92 -21.21
C TYR A 38 -6.95 -21.53 -19.81
N ILE A 39 -7.21 -20.73 -18.79
CA ILE A 39 -7.46 -21.20 -17.43
C ILE A 39 -8.90 -21.74 -17.37
N ARG A 40 -9.06 -22.99 -16.94
CA ARG A 40 -10.38 -23.64 -16.81
C ARG A 40 -11.25 -22.82 -15.87
N SER A 41 -12.42 -22.40 -16.37
CA SER A 41 -13.39 -21.55 -15.68
C SER A 41 -14.80 -22.05 -15.96
N ASN A 42 -15.66 -22.06 -14.93
CA ASN A 42 -17.10 -22.29 -15.07
C ASN A 42 -17.82 -20.98 -15.53
N ALA A 43 -19.15 -21.01 -15.66
CA ALA A 43 -19.92 -19.84 -16.11
C ALA A 43 -19.79 -18.65 -15.13
N ASP A 44 -19.92 -18.91 -13.83
CA ASP A 44 -19.94 -17.87 -12.79
C ASP A 44 -18.56 -17.20 -12.64
N SER A 45 -17.48 -17.98 -12.71
CA SER A 45 -16.12 -17.46 -12.69
C SER A 45 -15.82 -16.54 -13.90
N LYS A 46 -16.42 -16.79 -15.07
CA LYS A 46 -16.22 -15.89 -16.24
C LYS A 46 -16.83 -14.51 -16.02
N GLU A 47 -17.81 -14.37 -15.13
CA GLU A 47 -18.38 -13.07 -14.78
C GLU A 47 -17.33 -12.15 -14.18
N TRP A 48 -16.39 -12.67 -13.37
CA TRP A 48 -15.27 -11.90 -12.85
C TRP A 48 -14.40 -11.29 -13.93
N ILE A 49 -14.12 -12.05 -14.99
CA ILE A 49 -13.33 -11.53 -16.12
C ILE A 49 -14.08 -10.37 -16.79
N ILE A 50 -15.35 -10.59 -17.10
CA ILE A 50 -16.14 -9.67 -17.94
C ILE A 50 -16.54 -8.41 -17.17
N ASN A 51 -17.02 -8.57 -15.94
CA ASN A 51 -17.70 -7.55 -15.15
C ASN A 51 -16.94 -7.15 -13.87
N GLY A 52 -15.91 -7.88 -13.45
CA GLY A 52 -15.17 -7.55 -12.23
C GLY A 52 -14.47 -6.20 -12.34
N ASN A 53 -14.65 -5.29 -11.40
CA ASN A 53 -13.92 -4.04 -11.37
C ASN A 53 -12.64 -4.19 -10.54
N LEU A 54 -11.50 -3.77 -11.08
CA LEU A 54 -10.24 -3.70 -10.35
C LEU A 54 -9.95 -2.24 -10.01
N ASP A 55 -9.70 -1.97 -8.74
CA ASP A 55 -9.17 -0.68 -8.33
C ASP A 55 -7.71 -0.54 -8.79
N ALA A 56 -7.23 0.69 -8.88
CA ALA A 56 -5.84 0.95 -9.24
C ALA A 56 -4.90 0.18 -8.28
N PRO A 57 -4.02 -0.70 -8.80
CA PRO A 57 -3.13 -1.46 -7.94
C PRO A 57 -2.09 -0.55 -7.32
N ILE A 58 -1.75 -0.83 -6.06
CA ILE A 58 -0.59 -0.24 -5.41
C ILE A 58 0.61 -1.19 -5.56
N TYR A 59 1.77 -0.60 -5.81
CA TYR A 59 3.04 -1.30 -5.94
C TYR A 59 3.93 -0.89 -4.77
N LEU A 60 4.38 -1.87 -4.02
CA LEU A 60 5.08 -1.67 -2.76
C LEU A 60 6.48 -2.29 -2.82
N PRO A 61 7.37 -1.98 -1.85
CA PRO A 61 8.67 -2.62 -1.74
C PRO A 61 8.59 -4.15 -1.79
N ASN A 62 9.69 -4.81 -2.16
CA ASN A 62 9.76 -6.28 -2.30
C ASN A 62 8.76 -6.87 -3.31
N LYS A 63 8.41 -6.09 -4.34
CA LYS A 63 7.52 -6.49 -5.45
C LYS A 63 6.14 -6.96 -4.97
N ILE A 64 5.65 -6.36 -3.89
CA ILE A 64 4.29 -6.60 -3.42
C ILE A 64 3.34 -5.78 -4.29
N ILE A 65 2.28 -6.42 -4.78
CA ILE A 65 1.19 -5.78 -5.50
C ILE A 65 -0.09 -6.00 -4.70
N ALA A 66 -0.87 -4.95 -4.46
CA ALA A 66 -2.17 -5.09 -3.84
C ALA A 66 -3.25 -4.36 -4.64
N THR A 67 -4.45 -4.92 -4.68
CA THR A 67 -5.62 -4.31 -5.35
C THR A 67 -6.91 -4.79 -4.69
N LYS A 68 -7.96 -3.97 -4.77
CA LYS A 68 -9.33 -4.35 -4.45
C LYS A 68 -10.07 -4.72 -5.73
N ILE A 69 -10.81 -5.83 -5.70
CA ILE A 69 -11.65 -6.31 -6.79
C ILE A 69 -13.09 -6.31 -6.32
N SER A 70 -14.00 -5.80 -7.14
CA SER A 70 -15.44 -5.81 -6.84
C SER A 70 -16.25 -6.42 -7.98
N LEU A 71 -17.24 -7.23 -7.65
CA LEU A 71 -18.23 -7.76 -8.60
C LEU A 71 -19.56 -7.93 -7.86
N ASN A 72 -20.61 -7.25 -8.34
CA ASN A 72 -21.92 -7.24 -7.68
C ASN A 72 -21.78 -6.82 -6.20
N SER A 73 -22.25 -7.65 -5.27
CA SER A 73 -22.10 -7.51 -3.81
C SER A 73 -20.75 -7.96 -3.26
N HIS A 74 -19.92 -8.62 -4.07
CA HIS A 74 -18.67 -9.19 -3.60
C HIS A 74 -17.53 -8.18 -3.68
N GLN A 75 -16.80 -8.02 -2.58
CA GLN A 75 -15.56 -7.27 -2.52
C GLN A 75 -14.43 -8.20 -2.08
N LEU A 76 -13.35 -8.19 -2.84
CA LEU A 76 -12.15 -8.97 -2.59
C LEU A 76 -10.95 -8.03 -2.46
N PHE A 77 -10.05 -8.34 -1.55
CA PHE A 77 -8.73 -7.71 -1.50
C PHE A 77 -7.70 -8.74 -1.93
N VAL A 78 -6.83 -8.39 -2.86
CA VAL A 78 -5.83 -9.28 -3.44
C VAL A 78 -4.45 -8.74 -3.14
N VAL A 79 -3.58 -9.60 -2.63
CA VAL A 79 -2.17 -9.32 -2.39
C VAL A 79 -1.31 -10.35 -3.09
N VAL A 80 -0.34 -9.88 -3.87
CA VAL A 80 0.61 -10.69 -4.62
C VAL A 80 2.00 -10.42 -4.08
N SER A 81 2.77 -11.45 -3.73
CA SER A 81 4.14 -11.30 -3.22
C SER A 81 5.08 -12.42 -3.70
N GLU A 82 6.33 -12.05 -4.01
CA GLU A 82 7.39 -13.03 -4.34
C GLU A 82 7.93 -13.75 -3.11
N ASP A 83 8.06 -13.03 -2.00
CA ASP A 83 8.46 -13.62 -0.73
C ASP A 83 7.29 -14.35 -0.08
N LYS A 84 7.65 -15.33 0.75
CA LYS A 84 6.74 -15.89 1.72
C LYS A 84 6.38 -14.77 2.72
N PHE A 85 5.38 -13.95 2.39
CA PHE A 85 4.32 -13.67 3.34
C PHE A 85 3.77 -15.06 3.75
N GLU A 86 4.52 -15.74 4.62
CA GLU A 86 4.14 -17.03 5.20
C GLU A 86 2.79 -16.75 5.82
N SER A 87 1.79 -17.40 5.22
CA SER A 87 0.37 -17.36 5.54
C SER A 87 0.05 -16.33 6.62
N VAL A 88 -0.41 -15.14 6.21
CA VAL A 88 -1.22 -14.37 7.16
C VAL A 88 -2.32 -15.33 7.59
N ASN A 89 -2.31 -15.72 8.86
CA ASN A 89 -3.20 -16.76 9.31
C ASN A 89 -4.60 -16.19 9.23
N PRO A 90 -5.56 -16.84 8.55
CA PRO A 90 -6.89 -16.28 8.40
C PRO A 90 -7.55 -15.91 9.73
N THR A 91 -7.18 -16.61 10.79
CA THR A 91 -7.62 -16.40 12.16
C THR A 91 -7.05 -15.15 12.82
N ASP A 92 -5.96 -14.58 12.30
CA ASP A 92 -5.36 -13.35 12.82
C ASP A 92 -6.13 -12.10 12.36
N PHE A 93 -7.07 -12.26 11.41
CA PHE A 93 -8.06 -11.25 11.07
C PHE A 93 -9.35 -11.48 11.86
N ALA A 94 -9.40 -11.01 13.10
CA ALA A 94 -10.63 -11.09 13.89
C ALA A 94 -11.82 -10.31 13.27
N HIS A 95 -11.58 -9.51 12.21
CA HIS A 95 -12.55 -8.59 11.60
C HIS A 95 -12.67 -8.66 10.06
N ILE A 96 -11.85 -9.48 9.38
CA ILE A 96 -12.08 -9.87 7.98
C ILE A 96 -12.72 -11.24 8.04
N ASP A 97 -14.03 -11.31 7.80
CA ASP A 97 -14.85 -12.50 8.10
C ASP A 97 -14.26 -13.82 7.59
N GLN A 98 -13.53 -13.81 6.46
CA GLN A 98 -12.77 -14.96 5.94
C GLN A 98 -11.53 -14.50 5.15
N CYS A 99 -10.35 -14.95 5.55
CA CYS A 99 -9.14 -14.89 4.73
C CYS A 99 -8.93 -16.26 4.07
N PHE A 100 -8.75 -16.27 2.77
CA PHE A 100 -8.47 -17.51 2.04
C PHE A 100 -6.97 -17.54 1.74
N THR A 101 -6.24 -18.27 2.56
CA THR A 101 -4.91 -18.75 2.19
C THR A 101 -5.06 -19.92 1.21
N ASP A 102 -4.00 -20.21 0.45
CA ASP A 102 -3.95 -21.22 -0.63
C ASP A 102 -4.56 -22.60 -0.24
N ASP A 103 -4.57 -22.94 1.05
CA ASP A 103 -5.03 -24.22 1.57
C ASP A 103 -6.49 -24.22 2.08
N GLN A 104 -7.18 -23.06 2.12
CA GLN A 104 -8.54 -22.91 2.68
C GLN A 104 -9.56 -22.28 1.72
N MET A 105 -9.20 -22.06 0.44
CA MET A 105 -10.15 -21.66 -0.61
C MET A 105 -11.22 -22.74 -0.85
N ASN A 106 -12.26 -22.78 -0.05
CA ASN A 106 -13.56 -23.31 -0.47
C ASN A 106 -14.37 -22.19 -1.15
N PHE A 107 -13.81 -21.62 -2.22
CA PHE A 107 -14.56 -20.95 -3.27
C PHE A 107 -14.37 -21.73 -4.58
N PRO A 108 -14.91 -22.96 -4.69
CA PRO A 108 -14.72 -23.80 -5.89
C PRO A 108 -15.29 -23.14 -7.16
N ASP A 109 -16.19 -22.16 -7.00
CA ASP A 109 -17.01 -21.66 -8.09
C ASP A 109 -16.42 -20.46 -8.85
N PHE A 110 -15.34 -19.83 -8.37
CA PHE A 110 -14.82 -18.58 -8.97
C PHE A 110 -13.35 -18.62 -9.42
N GLU A 111 -12.62 -19.69 -9.06
CA GLU A 111 -11.16 -19.69 -9.05
C GLU A 111 -10.54 -19.38 -10.43
N GLY A 112 -10.96 -20.07 -11.50
CA GLY A 112 -10.36 -19.92 -12.82
C GLY A 112 -10.51 -18.54 -13.44
N GLY A 113 -11.69 -17.94 -13.29
CA GLY A 113 -11.99 -16.63 -13.84
C GLY A 113 -11.38 -15.49 -13.05
N LEU A 114 -11.40 -15.59 -11.71
CA LEU A 114 -10.73 -14.64 -10.83
C LEU A 114 -9.20 -14.67 -11.03
N TRP A 115 -8.59 -15.86 -11.13
CA TRP A 115 -7.17 -15.99 -11.45
C TRP A 115 -6.82 -15.41 -12.82
N THR A 116 -7.68 -15.65 -13.83
CA THR A 116 -7.50 -15.05 -15.16
C THR A 116 -7.53 -13.53 -15.07
N LEU A 117 -8.48 -12.95 -14.34
CA LEU A 117 -8.58 -11.51 -14.13
C LEU A 117 -7.33 -10.96 -13.45
N ILE A 118 -6.94 -11.53 -12.31
CA ILE A 118 -5.80 -11.09 -11.49
C ILE A 118 -4.50 -11.14 -12.31
N LEU A 119 -4.17 -12.29 -12.90
CA LEU A 119 -2.94 -12.47 -13.65
C LEU A 119 -2.89 -11.55 -14.88
N ALA A 120 -4.01 -11.36 -15.58
CA ALA A 120 -4.07 -10.54 -16.78
C ALA A 120 -3.95 -9.04 -16.48
N GLU A 121 -4.74 -8.52 -15.53
CA GLU A 121 -4.83 -7.09 -15.25
C GLU A 121 -3.63 -6.57 -14.45
N LEU A 122 -3.16 -7.35 -13.46
CA LEU A 122 -1.97 -6.99 -12.68
C LEU A 122 -0.66 -7.32 -13.40
N LYS A 123 -0.74 -7.94 -14.59
CA LYS A 123 0.42 -8.32 -15.42
C LYS A 123 1.48 -9.08 -14.62
N ILE A 124 1.02 -10.01 -13.79
CA ILE A 124 1.90 -10.78 -12.91
C ILE A 124 2.80 -11.66 -13.78
N GLU A 125 4.10 -11.54 -13.55
CA GLU A 125 5.12 -12.34 -14.23
C GLU A 125 5.37 -13.66 -13.49
N PRO A 126 5.71 -14.74 -14.21
CA PRO A 126 6.17 -15.98 -13.59
C PRO A 126 7.49 -15.73 -12.82
N SER A 127 7.61 -16.24 -11.59
CA SER A 127 8.71 -15.83 -10.68
C SER A 127 9.71 -16.94 -10.33
N ILE A 128 9.28 -18.20 -10.20
CA ILE A 128 10.08 -19.24 -9.52
C ILE A 128 10.40 -20.46 -10.40
N ALA A 129 9.63 -20.73 -11.44
CA ALA A 129 9.72 -22.01 -12.11
C ALA A 129 10.79 -22.11 -13.18
N SER A 130 11.30 -23.33 -13.36
CA SER A 130 12.15 -23.62 -14.50
C SER A 130 11.32 -23.54 -15.80
N GLY A 131 11.91 -23.01 -16.86
CA GLY A 131 11.22 -22.96 -18.15
C GLY A 131 10.79 -24.34 -18.64
N TYR A 132 11.47 -25.41 -18.22
CA TYR A 132 11.09 -26.79 -18.53
C TYR A 132 9.78 -27.23 -17.86
N GLU A 133 9.54 -26.86 -16.60
CA GLU A 133 8.27 -27.20 -15.91
C GLU A 133 7.08 -26.47 -16.56
N ILE A 134 7.29 -25.21 -16.96
CA ILE A 134 6.28 -24.48 -17.73
C ILE A 134 6.04 -25.17 -19.07
N LEU A 135 7.09 -25.59 -19.78
CA LEU A 135 6.90 -26.35 -21.03
C LEU A 135 6.16 -27.66 -20.80
N GLN A 136 6.40 -28.38 -19.71
CA GLN A 136 5.70 -29.65 -19.43
C GLN A 136 4.19 -29.49 -19.29
N ILE A 137 3.71 -28.38 -18.69
CA ILE A 137 2.26 -28.14 -18.60
C ILE A 137 1.65 -27.64 -19.91
N LEU A 138 2.47 -27.03 -20.79
CA LEU A 138 2.04 -26.54 -22.10
C LEU A 138 2.12 -27.65 -23.17
N ILE A 139 3.05 -28.59 -23.04
CA ILE A 139 3.16 -29.75 -23.93
C ILE A 139 1.93 -30.63 -23.71
N THR A 140 1.07 -30.69 -24.72
CA THR A 140 -0.22 -31.36 -24.64
C THR A 140 -0.58 -31.97 -25.99
N ASP A 141 -1.58 -32.86 -25.96
CA ASP A 141 -1.99 -33.76 -27.06
C ASP A 141 -2.17 -33.02 -28.40
N GLU A 142 -1.50 -33.49 -29.45
CA GLU A 142 -1.26 -32.82 -30.75
C GLU A 142 -2.52 -32.50 -31.57
N LYS A 143 -3.73 -32.77 -31.05
CA LYS A 143 -5.00 -32.69 -31.77
C LYS A 143 -5.97 -31.63 -31.25
N ALA A 144 -5.66 -30.93 -30.15
CA ALA A 144 -6.57 -29.95 -29.56
C ALA A 144 -6.23 -28.51 -29.98
N ASN A 145 -7.19 -27.81 -30.60
CA ASN A 145 -7.05 -26.39 -30.97
C ASN A 145 -7.08 -25.43 -29.76
N ALA A 146 -7.59 -25.88 -28.63
CA ALA A 146 -7.67 -25.11 -27.39
C ALA A 146 -7.54 -26.01 -26.17
N ILE A 147 -6.78 -25.58 -25.17
CA ILE A 147 -6.38 -26.41 -24.04
C ILE A 147 -6.60 -25.67 -22.73
N GLY A 148 -7.46 -26.25 -21.90
CA GLY A 148 -7.76 -25.72 -20.57
C GLY A 148 -6.78 -26.25 -19.53
N ILE A 149 -6.14 -25.35 -18.78
CA ILE A 149 -5.23 -25.67 -17.67
C ILE A 149 -5.93 -25.35 -16.33
N SER A 150 -5.77 -26.20 -15.32
CA SER A 150 -6.31 -25.94 -13.98
C SER A 150 -5.52 -24.84 -13.27
N VAL A 151 -6.18 -24.11 -12.36
CA VAL A 151 -5.51 -23.10 -11.54
C VAL A 151 -4.40 -23.71 -10.69
N ASP A 152 -4.63 -24.88 -10.10
CA ASP A 152 -3.62 -25.56 -9.26
C ASP A 152 -2.32 -25.87 -10.01
N ALA A 153 -2.41 -26.21 -11.29
CA ALA A 153 -1.22 -26.42 -12.11
C ALA A 153 -0.47 -25.10 -12.36
N LEU A 154 -1.18 -23.97 -12.42
CA LEU A 154 -0.59 -22.65 -12.68
C LEU A 154 -0.03 -21.98 -11.42
N LYS A 155 -0.61 -22.24 -10.23
CA LYS A 155 -0.14 -21.68 -8.94
C LYS A 155 1.37 -21.84 -8.74
N LEU A 156 1.93 -22.95 -9.21
CA LEU A 156 3.36 -23.27 -9.10
C LEU A 156 4.29 -22.32 -9.86
N PHE A 157 3.77 -21.57 -10.84
CA PHE A 157 4.56 -20.74 -11.74
C PHE A 157 4.54 -19.25 -11.39
N PHE A 158 3.58 -18.82 -10.58
CA PHE A 158 3.38 -17.42 -10.23
C PHE A 158 3.76 -17.14 -8.77
N PRO A 159 4.02 -15.87 -8.41
CA PRO A 159 4.09 -15.45 -7.02
C PRO A 159 2.84 -15.85 -6.24
N LYS A 160 2.95 -15.91 -4.92
CA LYS A 160 1.81 -16.23 -4.06
C LYS A 160 0.74 -15.15 -4.20
N ILE A 161 -0.51 -15.57 -4.43
CA ILE A 161 -1.67 -14.69 -4.54
C ILE A 161 -2.60 -14.98 -3.36
N GLN A 162 -2.70 -14.05 -2.43
CA GLN A 162 -3.64 -14.12 -1.31
C GLN A 162 -4.88 -13.32 -1.63
N ILE A 163 -6.06 -13.90 -1.35
CA ILE A 163 -7.36 -13.28 -1.62
C ILE A 163 -8.16 -13.26 -0.33
N PHE A 164 -8.58 -12.06 0.06
CA PHE A 164 -9.36 -11.80 1.27
C PHE A 164 -10.76 -11.39 0.87
N TYR A 165 -11.79 -12.01 1.47
CA TYR A 165 -13.17 -11.60 1.24
C TYR A 165 -13.56 -10.50 2.20
N ILE A 166 -14.10 -9.41 1.67
CA ILE A 166 -14.62 -8.29 2.46
C ILE A 166 -16.13 -8.37 2.48
N SER A 167 -16.66 -8.65 3.67
CA SER A 167 -18.09 -8.67 3.94
C SER A 167 -18.70 -7.27 3.80
N GLU A 168 -19.92 -7.19 3.26
CA GLU A 168 -20.65 -5.92 3.10
C GLU A 168 -20.87 -5.19 4.43
N ASN A 169 -20.93 -5.93 5.54
CA ASN A 169 -21.11 -5.38 6.89
C ASN A 169 -19.78 -5.10 7.61
N SER A 170 -18.64 -5.36 6.95
CA SER A 170 -17.32 -5.11 7.54
C SER A 170 -16.97 -3.62 7.47
N ILE A 171 -16.22 -3.14 8.48
CA ILE A 171 -15.63 -1.80 8.47
C ILE A 171 -14.67 -1.59 7.29
N TYR A 172 -14.13 -2.67 6.73
CA TYR A 172 -13.20 -2.66 5.59
C TYR A 172 -13.91 -2.48 4.24
N SER A 173 -15.25 -2.59 4.19
CA SER A 173 -16.00 -2.45 2.94
C SER A 173 -15.85 -1.05 2.31
N SER A 174 -15.71 -0.03 3.15
CA SER A 174 -15.47 1.36 2.73
C SER A 174 -14.00 1.68 2.49
N PHE A 175 -13.07 0.77 2.78
CA PHE A 175 -11.65 1.04 2.64
C PHE A 175 -11.21 0.91 1.18
N ASP A 176 -10.29 1.79 0.78
CA ASP A 176 -9.56 1.66 -0.48
C ASP A 176 -8.43 0.62 -0.39
N THR A 177 -7.78 0.34 -1.51
CA THR A 177 -6.66 -0.61 -1.59
C THR A 177 -5.52 -0.29 -0.60
N THR A 178 -5.21 0.99 -0.41
CA THR A 178 -4.11 1.45 0.45
C THR A 178 -4.44 1.25 1.92
N GLN A 179 -5.64 1.62 2.33
CA GLN A 179 -6.15 1.42 3.69
C GLN A 179 -6.25 -0.07 4.04
N LEU A 180 -6.75 -0.89 3.10
CA LEU A 180 -6.79 -2.35 3.26
C LEU A 180 -5.39 -2.93 3.46
N PHE A 181 -4.41 -2.48 2.69
CA PHE A 181 -3.03 -2.93 2.83
C PHE A 181 -2.39 -2.47 4.14
N LEU A 182 -2.65 -1.24 4.56
CA LEU A 182 -2.21 -0.74 5.86
C LEU A 182 -2.80 -1.57 7.01
N ALA A 183 -4.11 -1.83 6.98
CA ALA A 183 -4.78 -2.67 7.97
C ALA A 183 -4.16 -4.07 8.03
N LEU A 184 -3.92 -4.69 6.86
CA LEU A 184 -3.23 -5.98 6.76
C LEU A 184 -1.83 -5.96 7.42
N THR A 185 -1.08 -4.89 7.18
CA THR A 185 0.28 -4.71 7.70
C THR A 185 0.28 -4.58 9.21
N LEU A 186 -0.66 -3.81 9.77
CA LEU A 186 -0.76 -3.57 11.20
C LEU A 186 -1.17 -4.80 12.01
N GLN A 187 -1.90 -5.73 11.40
CA GLN A 187 -2.18 -7.04 12.00
C GLN A 187 -0.96 -7.98 12.04
N ASN A 188 0.12 -7.65 11.32
CA ASN A 188 1.32 -8.47 11.20
C ASN A 188 2.61 -7.68 11.55
N PRO A 189 2.67 -7.02 12.73
CA PRO A 189 3.78 -6.12 13.05
C PRO A 189 5.11 -6.86 13.21
N ASN A 190 5.08 -8.16 13.51
CA ASN A 190 6.25 -9.04 13.57
C ASN A 190 6.94 -9.29 12.22
N LYS A 191 6.32 -8.88 11.11
CA LYS A 191 6.90 -8.95 9.75
C LYS A 191 7.58 -7.64 9.34
N LEU A 192 7.49 -6.60 10.16
CA LEU A 192 8.10 -5.30 9.86
C LEU A 192 9.61 -5.34 10.11
N THR A 193 10.34 -4.51 9.35
CA THR A 193 11.80 -4.42 9.46
C THR A 193 12.25 -3.76 10.76
N LEU A 194 11.51 -2.75 11.23
CA LEU A 194 11.77 -2.03 12.48
C LEU A 194 10.92 -2.62 13.61
N ASN A 195 11.46 -2.66 14.83
CA ASN A 195 10.73 -3.16 15.99
C ASN A 195 9.82 -2.08 16.57
N TRP A 196 8.70 -1.84 15.89
CA TRP A 196 7.66 -0.95 16.39
C TRP A 196 7.10 -1.47 17.71
N ASN A 197 6.98 -0.59 18.71
CA ASN A 197 6.38 -0.97 19.98
C ASN A 197 4.84 -0.99 19.82
N LYS A 198 4.14 -1.60 20.76
CA LYS A 198 2.68 -1.72 20.69
C LYS A 198 1.98 -0.35 20.60
N ASN A 199 2.40 0.63 21.40
CA ASN A 199 1.77 1.95 21.40
C ASN A 199 1.92 2.68 20.06
N ALA A 200 3.04 2.49 19.37
CA ALA A 200 3.24 3.00 18.03
C ALA A 200 2.32 2.31 17.03
N ILE A 201 2.24 0.97 17.05
CA ILE A 201 1.30 0.20 16.21
C ILE A 201 -0.14 0.65 16.45
N ASP A 202 -0.58 0.76 17.70
CA ASP A 202 -1.91 1.25 18.08
C ASP A 202 -2.16 2.66 17.50
N SER A 203 -1.14 3.53 17.51
CA SER A 203 -1.24 4.88 16.90
C SER A 203 -1.36 4.84 15.38
N PHE A 204 -0.72 3.88 14.70
CA PHE A 204 -0.95 3.66 13.27
C PHE A 204 -2.36 3.10 13.00
N GLU A 205 -2.87 2.20 13.85
CA GLU A 205 -4.24 1.68 13.71
C GLU A 205 -5.29 2.80 13.82
N ASP A 206 -5.09 3.75 14.74
CA ASP A 206 -5.97 4.91 14.88
C ASP A 206 -6.08 5.74 13.59
N THR A 207 -5.08 5.71 12.70
CA THR A 207 -5.12 6.44 11.41
C THR A 207 -6.20 5.91 10.45
N LEU A 208 -6.59 4.64 10.59
CA LEU A 208 -7.65 4.04 9.78
C LEU A 208 -9.03 4.63 10.07
N THR A 209 -9.15 5.41 11.14
CA THR A 209 -10.39 6.09 11.54
C THR A 209 -10.47 7.55 11.06
N VAL A 210 -9.48 8.03 10.30
CA VAL A 210 -9.50 9.39 9.72
C VAL A 210 -10.39 9.40 8.48
N PRO A 211 -11.51 10.16 8.46
CA PRO A 211 -12.51 10.07 7.42
C PRO A 211 -12.19 10.96 6.20
N HIS A 212 -10.96 10.93 5.70
CA HIS A 212 -10.54 11.85 4.65
C HIS A 212 -9.74 11.16 3.54
N ASP A 213 -10.24 11.26 2.30
CA ASP A 213 -9.66 10.63 1.11
C ASP A 213 -8.22 11.12 0.83
N GLU A 214 -7.91 12.37 1.20
CA GLU A 214 -6.56 12.95 1.06
C GLU A 214 -5.59 12.57 2.19
N TYR A 215 -6.00 11.72 3.15
CA TYR A 215 -5.07 11.25 4.17
C TYR A 215 -4.02 10.34 3.52
N PRO A 216 -2.72 10.67 3.59
CA PRO A 216 -1.68 10.01 2.80
C PRO A 216 -1.28 8.64 3.39
N TYR A 217 -2.17 7.65 3.32
CA TYR A 217 -1.95 6.29 3.85
C TYR A 217 -0.71 5.60 3.27
N TYR A 218 -0.31 5.94 2.05
CA TYR A 218 0.92 5.41 1.44
C TYR A 218 2.18 5.82 2.22
N CYS A 219 2.21 7.01 2.83
CA CYS A 219 3.31 7.43 3.70
C CYS A 219 3.39 6.55 4.96
N LEU A 220 2.25 6.17 5.54
CA LEU A 220 2.23 5.25 6.68
C LEU A 220 2.78 3.87 6.31
N ILE A 221 2.38 3.32 5.16
CA ILE A 221 2.90 2.04 4.67
C ILE A 221 4.41 2.13 4.46
N ASN A 222 4.89 3.18 3.77
CA ASN A 222 6.32 3.38 3.57
C ASN A 222 7.08 3.54 4.89
N SER A 223 6.47 4.17 5.89
CA SER A 223 7.03 4.27 7.24
C SER A 223 7.19 2.90 7.89
N LEU A 224 6.14 2.06 7.86
CA LEU A 224 6.16 0.73 8.46
C LEU A 224 7.19 -0.20 7.80
N TYR A 225 7.34 -0.11 6.47
CA TYR A 225 8.29 -0.90 5.69
C TYR A 225 9.70 -0.29 5.58
N SER A 226 9.94 0.86 6.22
CA SER A 226 11.26 1.50 6.18
C SER A 226 12.32 0.62 6.82
N ALA A 227 13.51 0.59 6.22
CA ALA A 227 14.65 -0.16 6.75
C ALA A 227 15.39 0.56 7.89
N ARG A 228 15.08 1.85 8.11
CA ARG A 228 15.76 2.74 9.05
C ARG A 228 14.75 3.71 9.66
N TRP A 229 14.91 4.01 10.95
CA TRP A 229 13.98 4.86 11.72
C TRP A 229 13.84 6.27 11.18
N GLU A 230 14.93 6.86 10.69
CA GLU A 230 14.94 8.19 10.11
C GLU A 230 14.18 8.26 8.78
N LEU A 231 14.10 7.15 8.03
CA LEU A 231 13.29 7.07 6.81
C LEU A 231 11.80 6.96 7.18
N ALA A 232 11.48 6.17 8.20
CA ALA A 232 10.13 6.10 8.76
C ALA A 232 9.65 7.50 9.21
N PHE A 233 10.51 8.21 9.93
CA PHE A 233 10.28 9.59 10.34
C PHE A 233 9.99 10.52 9.18
N LEU A 234 10.74 10.45 8.08
CA LEU A 234 10.49 11.32 6.92
C LEU A 234 9.13 11.03 6.28
N GLU A 235 8.72 9.77 6.21
CA GLU A 235 7.40 9.42 5.67
C GLU A 235 6.26 9.93 6.56
N ILE A 236 6.38 9.83 7.89
CA ILE A 236 5.38 10.41 8.80
C ILE A 236 5.39 11.94 8.71
N TYR A 237 6.57 12.55 8.64
CA TYR A 237 6.72 14.01 8.56
C TYR A 237 6.08 14.60 7.30
N LYS A 238 6.15 13.92 6.14
CA LYS A 238 5.47 14.35 4.90
C LYS A 238 3.97 14.55 5.10
N GLN A 239 3.33 13.79 6.00
CA GLN A 239 1.91 13.96 6.30
C GLN A 239 1.64 15.33 6.94
N LEU A 240 2.57 15.84 7.75
CA LEU A 240 2.52 17.18 8.31
C LEU A 240 2.88 18.25 7.26
N GLU A 241 3.86 17.97 6.39
CA GLU A 241 4.24 18.88 5.30
C GLU A 241 3.05 19.20 4.39
N PHE A 242 2.22 18.19 4.06
CA PHE A 242 0.99 18.38 3.28
C PHE A 242 0.05 19.42 3.90
N LEU A 243 0.03 19.53 5.23
CA LEU A 243 -0.86 20.44 5.94
C LEU A 243 -0.34 21.87 6.07
N TYR A 244 0.92 22.16 5.70
CA TYR A 244 1.55 23.46 5.99
C TYR A 244 0.82 24.66 5.40
N SER A 245 0.23 24.51 4.22
CA SER A 245 -0.48 25.59 3.53
C SER A 245 -1.97 25.67 3.88
N ILE A 246 -2.51 24.66 4.56
CA ILE A 246 -3.96 24.51 4.80
C ILE A 246 -4.50 25.63 5.71
N PRO A 247 -3.85 26.00 6.84
CA PRO A 247 -4.35 27.10 7.67
C PRO A 247 -4.43 28.45 6.95
N GLN A 248 -3.43 28.79 6.14
CA GLN A 248 -3.42 30.05 5.38
C GLN A 248 -4.43 30.01 4.23
N ALA A 249 -4.61 28.86 3.58
CA ALA A 249 -5.65 28.67 2.57
C ALA A 249 -7.06 28.81 3.17
N ALA A 250 -7.29 28.28 4.37
CA ALA A 250 -8.55 28.43 5.09
C ALA A 250 -8.82 29.90 5.47
N GLU A 251 -7.81 30.62 5.95
CA GLU A 251 -7.93 32.04 6.24
C GLU A 251 -8.19 32.87 4.97
N LEU A 252 -7.48 32.57 3.88
CA LEU A 252 -7.73 33.22 2.60
C LEU A 252 -9.15 32.96 2.12
N LYS A 253 -9.63 31.71 2.17
CA LYS A 253 -11.01 31.33 1.84
C LYS A 253 -12.02 32.17 2.61
N ARG A 254 -11.79 32.34 3.92
CA ARG A 254 -12.65 33.13 4.81
C ARG A 254 -12.66 34.61 4.42
N LEU A 255 -11.49 35.18 4.12
CA LEU A 255 -11.34 36.60 3.76
C LEU A 255 -12.00 36.94 2.42
N ILE A 256 -11.90 36.06 1.42
CA ILE A 256 -12.48 36.28 0.08
C ILE A 256 -13.89 35.71 -0.07
N GLN A 257 -14.42 35.04 0.96
CA GLN A 257 -15.75 34.40 0.98
C GLN A 257 -15.97 33.41 -0.18
N SER A 258 -14.91 32.70 -0.57
CA SER A 258 -14.96 31.75 -1.70
C SER A 258 -15.67 30.45 -1.30
N GLN A 259 -16.37 29.85 -2.29
CA GLN A 259 -16.96 28.52 -2.16
C GLN A 259 -16.00 27.38 -2.55
N ILE A 260 -14.84 27.71 -3.10
CA ILE A 260 -13.80 26.74 -3.46
C ILE A 260 -13.34 25.99 -2.19
N SER A 261 -12.99 24.71 -2.33
CA SER A 261 -12.48 23.91 -1.20
C SER A 261 -11.14 24.50 -0.68
N VAL A 262 -10.81 24.26 0.59
CA VAL A 262 -9.55 24.76 1.17
C VAL A 262 -8.34 24.16 0.44
N LEU A 263 -8.44 22.87 0.09
CA LEU A 263 -7.41 22.14 -0.66
C LEU A 263 -7.21 22.72 -2.06
N ASP A 264 -8.28 23.00 -2.79
CA ASP A 264 -8.18 23.61 -4.12
C ASP A 264 -7.60 25.02 -4.05
N ILE A 265 -7.93 25.80 -3.00
CA ILE A 265 -7.30 27.11 -2.79
C ILE A 265 -5.79 26.95 -2.55
N ALA A 266 -5.38 26.04 -1.66
CA ALA A 266 -3.96 25.78 -1.40
C ALA A 266 -3.22 25.39 -2.68
N LYS A 267 -3.80 24.46 -3.45
CA LYS A 267 -3.27 24.01 -4.75
C LYS A 267 -3.16 25.16 -5.76
N HIS A 268 -4.21 25.95 -5.95
CA HIS A 268 -4.18 27.05 -6.90
C HIS A 268 -3.17 28.14 -6.53
N VAL A 269 -2.99 28.42 -5.24
CA VAL A 269 -1.97 29.36 -4.76
C VAL A 269 -0.57 28.83 -5.07
N GLU A 270 -0.28 27.55 -4.82
CA GLU A 270 1.01 26.96 -5.16
C GLU A 270 1.24 26.97 -6.68
N ASP A 271 0.28 26.46 -7.47
CA ASP A 271 0.42 26.33 -8.92
C ASP A 271 0.55 27.68 -9.63
N SER A 272 -0.21 28.68 -9.20
CA SER A 272 -0.30 29.97 -9.91
C SER A 272 0.74 30.98 -9.44
N LEU A 273 1.11 30.96 -8.14
CA LEU A 273 1.99 31.95 -7.54
C LEU A 273 3.35 31.38 -7.15
N SER A 274 3.54 30.06 -7.26
CA SER A 274 4.71 29.36 -6.69
C SER A 274 4.93 29.66 -5.21
N TRP A 275 3.86 30.05 -4.50
CA TRP A 275 3.93 30.34 -3.08
C TRP A 275 3.91 29.04 -2.29
N ARG A 276 4.87 28.88 -1.38
CA ARG A 276 4.97 27.75 -0.46
C ARG A 276 5.09 28.24 0.96
N ALA A 277 4.42 27.54 1.86
CA ALA A 277 4.48 27.83 3.28
C ALA A 277 5.90 27.57 3.81
N SER A 278 6.40 28.45 4.68
CA SER A 278 7.73 28.27 5.29
C SER A 278 7.66 27.14 6.32
N GLU A 279 8.54 26.15 6.21
CA GLU A 279 8.47 24.88 6.95
C GLU A 279 8.41 25.05 8.48
N GLU A 280 9.45 25.63 9.10
CA GLU A 280 9.50 25.76 10.57
C GLU A 280 8.36 26.61 11.16
N PRO A 281 8.01 27.80 10.61
CA PRO A 281 6.84 28.55 11.07
C PRO A 281 5.52 27.81 10.89
N SER A 282 5.35 27.06 9.81
CA SER A 282 4.12 26.32 9.54
C SER A 282 3.97 25.14 10.50
N LEU A 283 5.05 24.42 10.76
CA LEU A 283 5.07 23.34 11.76
C LEU A 283 4.75 23.89 13.16
N ALA A 284 5.31 25.03 13.54
CA ALA A 284 4.99 25.69 14.80
C ALA A 284 3.51 26.10 14.87
N HIS A 285 2.94 26.57 13.76
CA HIS A 285 1.52 26.89 13.70
C HIS A 285 0.66 25.64 13.82
N LEU A 286 0.95 24.55 13.08
CA LEU A 286 0.22 23.29 13.21
C LEU A 286 0.25 22.77 14.66
N PHE A 287 1.42 22.78 15.31
CA PHE A 287 1.53 22.34 16.71
C PHE A 287 0.76 23.22 17.68
N SER A 288 0.54 24.51 17.37
CA SER A 288 -0.30 25.40 18.18
C SER A 288 -1.80 25.06 18.11
N LEU A 289 -2.22 24.26 17.12
CA LEU A 289 -3.61 23.80 16.95
C LEU A 289 -3.89 22.48 17.69
N LEU A 290 -2.85 21.75 18.07
CA LEU A 290 -2.98 20.46 18.74
C LEU A 290 -3.56 20.59 20.15
N PRO A 291 -4.31 19.58 20.63
CA PRO A 291 -4.62 19.46 22.04
C PRO A 291 -3.35 19.48 22.92
N GLN A 292 -3.44 20.14 24.07
CA GLN A 292 -2.29 20.35 24.97
C GLN A 292 -1.54 19.05 25.30
N GLY A 293 -2.26 17.95 25.56
CA GLY A 293 -1.65 16.65 25.86
C GLY A 293 -0.75 16.13 24.73
N ILE A 294 -1.23 16.18 23.49
CA ILE A 294 -0.46 15.73 22.31
C ILE A 294 0.73 16.66 22.07
N HIS A 295 0.53 17.97 22.21
CA HIS A 295 1.65 18.92 22.11
C HIS A 295 2.73 18.62 23.16
N ASP A 296 2.35 18.37 24.41
CA ASP A 296 3.28 18.05 25.49
C ASP A 296 4.01 16.73 25.25
N ASP A 297 3.33 15.72 24.72
CA ASP A 297 3.94 14.43 24.36
C ASP A 297 5.02 14.60 23.27
N ILE A 298 4.80 15.44 22.25
CA ILE A 298 5.82 15.77 21.24
C ILE A 298 6.99 16.53 21.87
N VAL A 299 6.71 17.48 22.76
CA VAL A 299 7.77 18.20 23.49
C VAL A 299 8.63 17.22 24.30
N ASN A 300 8.00 16.25 24.96
CA ASN A 300 8.67 15.23 25.76
C ASN A 300 9.49 14.28 24.89
N ALA A 301 8.95 13.81 23.76
CA ALA A 301 9.63 12.93 22.81
C ALA A 301 10.93 13.55 22.25
N THR A 302 11.02 14.89 22.23
CA THR A 302 12.19 15.62 21.73
C THR A 302 13.08 16.22 22.82
N ALA A 303 12.67 16.16 24.10
CA ALA A 303 13.31 16.90 25.18
C ALA A 303 14.73 16.45 25.50
N ASN A 304 15.00 15.16 25.37
CA ASN A 304 16.27 14.55 25.77
C ASN A 304 17.21 14.24 24.59
N LEU A 305 16.82 14.60 23.37
CA LEU A 305 17.62 14.34 22.19
C LEU A 305 18.78 15.33 22.09
N ALA A 306 20.01 14.83 22.03
CA ALA A 306 21.16 15.68 21.74
C ALA A 306 21.07 16.18 20.28
N PRO A 307 21.44 17.44 19.98
CA PRO A 307 22.13 18.42 20.80
C PRO A 307 21.18 19.43 21.50
N PHE A 308 19.89 19.12 21.67
CA PHE A 308 18.91 20.05 22.21
C PHE A 308 19.04 20.21 23.74
N SER A 309 20.13 20.82 24.21
CA SER A 309 20.33 21.10 25.64
C SER A 309 19.57 22.35 26.12
N ALA A 310 19.06 22.29 27.37
CA ALA A 310 18.52 23.28 28.32
C ALA A 310 17.81 24.57 27.84
N VAL A 311 18.28 25.26 26.81
CA VAL A 311 17.49 26.29 26.13
C VAL A 311 16.36 25.55 25.42
N LYS A 312 15.10 25.93 25.63
CA LYS A 312 13.92 25.26 25.06
C LYS A 312 13.61 25.82 23.67
N PRO A 313 14.21 25.37 22.55
CA PRO A 313 13.55 25.56 21.26
C PRO A 313 12.19 24.86 21.34
N ASN A 314 11.16 25.47 20.75
CA ASN A 314 9.85 24.84 20.67
C ASN A 314 9.97 23.48 19.91
N ALA A 315 9.00 22.59 20.10
CA ALA A 315 9.02 21.26 19.49
C ALA A 315 9.19 21.31 17.95
N ALA A 316 8.56 22.29 17.29
CA ALA A 316 8.68 22.49 15.85
C ALA A 316 10.13 22.74 15.40
N ALA A 317 10.86 23.62 16.08
CA ALA A 317 12.26 23.91 15.76
C ALA A 317 13.17 22.69 16.00
N ARG A 318 12.86 21.83 16.97
CA ARG A 318 13.59 20.56 17.18
C ARG A 318 13.32 19.57 16.06
N ILE A 319 12.07 19.34 15.73
CA ILE A 319 11.67 18.41 14.66
C ILE A 319 12.18 18.86 13.30
N TYR A 320 12.12 20.16 13.00
CA TYR A 320 12.71 20.73 11.79
C TYR A 320 14.23 20.49 11.72
N LYS A 321 14.95 20.63 12.85
CA LYS A 321 16.38 20.29 12.92
C LYS A 321 16.65 18.80 12.74
N ILE A 322 15.84 17.92 13.33
CA ILE A 322 15.92 16.46 13.12
C ILE A 322 15.74 16.16 11.64
N ARG A 323 14.68 16.65 11.02
CA ARG A 323 14.41 16.48 9.58
C ARG A 323 15.57 16.95 8.72
N ASN A 324 16.11 18.13 8.99
CA ASN A 324 17.27 18.63 8.26
C ASN A 324 18.52 17.78 8.46
N SER A 325 18.73 17.19 9.65
CA SER A 325 19.85 16.28 9.90
C SER A 325 19.75 14.96 9.12
N VAL A 326 18.53 14.53 8.79
CA VAL A 326 18.28 13.33 7.99
C VAL A 326 18.42 13.63 6.48
N VAL A 327 17.85 14.75 6.01
CA VAL A 327 17.76 15.07 4.57
C VAL A 327 19.04 15.72 4.02
N HIS A 328 19.75 16.50 4.83
CA HIS A 328 20.86 17.32 4.33
C HIS A 328 22.23 16.80 4.79
N LEU A 329 22.93 16.16 3.86
CA LEU A 329 24.35 15.83 4.02
C LEU A 329 25.24 17.05 3.73
N ARG A 330 25.17 18.06 4.60
CA ARG A 330 25.98 19.29 4.50
C ARG A 330 27.10 19.29 5.52
N PRO A 331 28.29 19.86 5.22
CA PRO A 331 29.40 19.91 6.16
C PRO A 331 29.08 20.55 7.52
N ALA A 332 28.14 21.50 7.54
CA ALA A 332 27.72 22.20 8.76
C ALA A 332 26.61 21.47 9.55
N VAL A 333 26.00 20.43 8.98
CA VAL A 333 24.92 19.67 9.61
C VAL A 333 25.53 18.39 10.18
N ARG A 334 25.58 18.31 11.51
CA ARG A 334 25.95 17.06 12.18
C ARG A 334 24.73 16.14 12.23
N PRO A 335 24.88 14.83 11.95
CA PRO A 335 23.85 13.86 12.24
C PRO A 335 23.42 13.97 13.71
N ILE A 336 22.12 13.96 13.95
CA ILE A 336 21.57 13.86 15.28
C ILE A 336 21.43 12.37 15.58
N GLU A 337 22.16 11.89 16.58
CA GLU A 337 22.08 10.51 17.03
C GLU A 337 20.85 10.35 17.92
N ILE A 338 19.93 9.49 17.51
CA ILE A 338 18.68 9.15 18.19
C ILE A 338 18.64 7.63 18.27
N ASP A 339 18.42 7.10 19.47
CA ASP A 339 18.27 5.66 19.71
C ASP A 339 16.91 5.13 19.24
N GLU A 340 16.77 3.81 19.18
CA GLU A 340 15.57 3.13 18.69
C GLU A 340 14.31 3.48 19.49
N ASP A 341 14.37 3.52 20.82
CA ASP A 341 13.22 3.84 21.67
C ASP A 341 12.76 5.28 21.46
N SER A 342 13.71 6.20 21.37
CA SER A 342 13.46 7.61 21.08
C SER A 342 12.86 7.82 19.70
N TRP A 343 13.32 7.09 18.68
CA TRP A 343 12.73 7.11 17.34
C TRP A 343 11.30 6.58 17.34
N ASN A 344 11.06 5.47 18.02
CA ASN A 344 9.75 4.85 18.14
C ASN A 344 8.75 5.83 18.75
N LEU A 345 9.13 6.45 19.87
CA LEU A 345 8.32 7.47 20.56
C LEU A 345 8.08 8.69 19.66
N LEU A 346 9.10 9.23 19.01
CA LEU A 346 8.94 10.39 18.12
C LEU A 346 7.95 10.10 16.98
N ASN A 347 8.12 8.97 16.30
CA ASN A 347 7.23 8.56 15.21
C ASN A 347 5.79 8.34 15.69
N GLN A 348 5.61 7.71 16.86
CA GLN A 348 4.31 7.53 17.51
C GLN A 348 3.63 8.89 17.74
N GLU A 349 4.31 9.85 18.37
CA GLU A 349 3.70 11.14 18.69
C GLU A 349 3.40 11.99 17.44
N LEU A 350 4.24 11.90 16.40
CA LEU A 350 3.94 12.55 15.12
C LEU A 350 2.75 11.92 14.39
N CYS A 351 2.56 10.61 14.50
CA CYS A 351 1.38 9.93 13.96
C CYS A 351 0.10 10.39 14.66
N LYS A 352 0.08 10.48 16.00
CA LYS A 352 -1.06 11.03 16.73
C LYS A 352 -1.34 12.49 16.39
N ALA A 353 -0.28 13.27 16.18
CA ALA A 353 -0.38 14.66 15.74
C ALA A 353 -1.03 14.76 14.36
N SER A 354 -0.61 13.94 13.39
CA SER A 354 -1.20 13.94 12.05
C SER A 354 -2.69 13.60 12.12
N ILE A 355 -3.10 12.55 12.83
CA ILE A 355 -4.52 12.18 13.00
C ILE A 355 -5.36 13.37 13.47
N ASN A 356 -4.89 14.09 14.49
CA ASN A 356 -5.63 15.21 15.06
C ASN A 356 -5.70 16.40 14.08
N LEU A 357 -4.59 16.73 13.43
CA LEU A 357 -4.53 17.86 12.51
C LEU A 357 -5.39 17.62 11.28
N TYR A 358 -5.38 16.41 10.70
CA TYR A 358 -6.24 16.09 9.57
C TYR A 358 -7.71 16.21 9.94
N ARG A 359 -8.15 15.65 11.08
CA ARG A 359 -9.54 15.76 11.55
C ARG A 359 -9.99 17.20 11.85
N GLN A 360 -9.06 18.08 12.18
CA GLN A 360 -9.35 19.47 12.54
C GLN A 360 -9.35 20.40 11.32
N LEU A 361 -8.48 20.15 10.36
CA LEU A 361 -8.21 21.06 9.24
C LEU A 361 -8.96 20.70 7.96
N LEU A 362 -9.32 19.42 7.80
CA LEU A 362 -10.03 18.88 6.65
C LEU A 362 -11.31 18.19 7.13
#